data_AF-A0A2S9F7M9-F1
#
_entry.id   AF-A0A2S9F7M9-F1
#
_cell.length_a   1.000
_cell.length_b   1.000
_cell.length_c   1.000
_cell.angle_alpha   90.00
_cell.angle_beta   90.00
_cell.angle_gamma   90.00
#
_symmetry.space_group_name_H-M   'P 1'
#
loop_
_entity.id
_entity.type
_entity.pdbx_description
1 polymer ?
#
loop_
_entity_poly.entity_id
_entity_poly.type
_entity_poly.pdbx_seq_one_letter_code
_entity_poly.pdbx_strand_id
1 'polypeptide(L)' 'KSRETVTQLETALLSRSDIDMAKGALIALHGCSPDEAFDRLVDESQRRNIKLRDVVREMLDRMQKF' A
#
# COMPACT_ATOMS: atom_id res chain seq x y z
N LYS A 1 -18.27 -22.38 -5.90
CA LYS A 1 -18.12 -20.95 -6.30
C LYS A 1 -18.06 -19.97 -5.11
N SER A 2 -17.96 -20.42 -3.86
CA SER A 2 -17.93 -19.51 -2.68
C SER A 2 -16.54 -19.25 -2.08
N ARG A 3 -15.50 -20.00 -2.48
CA ARG A 3 -14.13 -19.79 -1.97
C ARG A 3 -13.42 -18.61 -2.63
N GLU A 4 -13.66 -18.36 -3.92
CA GLU A 4 -13.01 -17.27 -4.67
C GLU A 4 -13.42 -15.88 -4.16
N THR A 5 -14.70 -15.68 -3.78
CA THR A 5 -15.20 -14.41 -3.25
C THR A 5 -14.62 -14.08 -1.87
N VAL A 6 -14.45 -15.08 -1.01
CA VAL A 6 -13.82 -14.91 0.31
C VAL A 6 -12.36 -14.48 0.13
N THR A 7 -11.59 -15.17 -0.73
CA THR A 7 -10.19 -14.82 -0.99
C THR A 7 -10.03 -13.43 -1.62
N GLN A 8 -10.92 -13.02 -2.53
CA GLN A 8 -10.87 -11.68 -3.12
C GLN A 8 -11.18 -10.59 -2.08
N LEU A 9 -12.13 -10.84 -1.18
CA LEU A 9 -12.47 -9.91 -0.10
C LEU A 9 -11.34 -9.78 0.94
N GLU A 10 -10.80 -10.90 1.39
CA GLU A 10 -9.62 -10.92 2.29
C GLU A 10 -8.44 -10.18 1.68
N THR A 11 -8.17 -10.42 0.39
CA THR A 11 -7.11 -9.71 -0.34
C THR A 11 -7.38 -8.20 -0.44
N ALA A 12 -8.64 -7.80 -0.65
CA ALA A 12 -9.02 -6.39 -0.71
C ALA A 12 -8.90 -5.70 0.67
N LEU A 13 -9.27 -6.40 1.76
CA LEU A 13 -9.15 -5.90 3.13
C LEU A 13 -7.68 -5.76 3.55
N LEU A 14 -6.86 -6.77 3.29
CA LEU A 14 -5.41 -6.72 3.54
C LEU A 14 -4.76 -5.58 2.75
N SER A 15 -5.13 -5.44 1.47
CA SER A 15 -4.64 -4.33 0.64
C SER A 15 -5.00 -2.96 1.22
N ARG A 16 -6.16 -2.82 1.86
CA ARG A 16 -6.57 -1.53 2.46
C ARG A 16 -5.78 -1.22 3.73
N SER A 17 -5.60 -2.20 4.61
CA SER A 17 -4.76 -2.06 5.81
C SER A 17 -3.30 -1.73 5.47
N ASP A 18 -2.74 -2.40 4.46
CA ASP A 18 -1.37 -2.17 4.02
C ASP A 18 -1.20 -0.73 3.46
N ILE A 19 -2.16 -0.25 2.67
CA ILE A 19 -2.16 1.11 2.12
C ILE A 19 -2.20 2.15 3.25
N ASP A 20 -3.08 1.96 4.23
CA ASP A 20 -3.22 2.90 5.35
C ASP A 20 -1.93 2.95 6.20
N MET A 21 -1.26 1.80 6.40
CA MET A 21 0.02 1.74 7.10
C MET A 21 1.14 2.44 6.32
N ALA A 22 1.25 2.20 5.01
CA ALA A 22 2.25 2.86 4.18
C ALA A 22 2.03 4.39 4.11
N LYS A 23 0.76 4.84 4.05
CA LYS A 23 0.44 6.26 4.19
C LYS A 23 0.92 6.81 5.53
N GLY A 24 0.62 6.14 6.64
CA GLY A 24 1.06 6.55 7.97
C GLY A 24 2.58 6.67 8.07
N ALA A 25 3.31 5.71 7.50
CA ALA A 25 4.76 5.75 7.40
C ALA A 25 5.27 6.97 6.61
N LEU A 26 4.70 7.26 5.44
CA LEU A 26 5.09 8.42 4.63
C LEU A 26 4.81 9.74 5.35
N ILE A 27 3.67 9.85 6.04
CA ILE A 27 3.33 11.02 6.84
C ILE A 27 4.37 11.21 7.97
N ALA A 28 4.69 10.14 8.70
CA ALA A 28 5.63 10.21 9.82
C ALA A 28 7.06 10.53 9.37
N LEU A 29 7.50 10.00 8.23
CA LEU A 29 8.87 10.16 7.73
C LEU A 29 9.09 11.44 6.92
N HIS A 30 8.05 11.92 6.21
CA HIS A 30 8.18 13.04 5.27
C HIS A 30 7.35 14.27 5.66
N GLY A 31 6.50 14.20 6.70
CA GLY A 31 5.68 15.31 7.14
C GLY A 31 4.65 15.76 6.09
N CYS A 32 4.24 14.88 5.18
CA CYS A 32 3.28 15.21 4.13
C CYS A 32 1.83 14.99 4.58
N SER A 33 0.88 15.56 3.85
CA SER A 33 -0.54 15.28 4.06
C SER A 33 -0.92 13.84 3.68
N PRO A 34 -2.06 13.32 4.17
CA PRO A 34 -2.54 11.99 3.80
C PRO A 34 -2.80 11.81 2.30
N ASP A 35 -3.18 12.87 1.60
CA ASP A 35 -3.46 12.83 0.17
C ASP A 35 -2.15 12.77 -0.62
N GLU A 36 -1.18 13.63 -0.29
CA GLU A 36 0.17 13.57 -0.87
C GLU A 36 0.85 12.22 -0.63
N ALA A 37 0.66 11.62 0.55
CA ALA A 37 1.18 10.29 0.84
C ALA A 37 0.59 9.23 -0.11
N PHE A 38 -0.72 9.29 -0.37
CA PHE A 38 -1.38 8.37 -1.30
C PHE A 38 -0.93 8.61 -2.74
N ASP A 39 -0.87 9.87 -3.17
CA ASP A 39 -0.44 10.24 -4.52
C ASP A 39 0.98 9.76 -4.81
N ARG A 40 1.89 9.81 -3.84
CA ARG A 40 3.25 9.25 -3.97
C ARG A 40 3.26 7.74 -4.19
N LEU A 41 2.40 6.99 -3.49
CA LEU A 41 2.28 5.54 -3.70
C LEU A 41 1.73 5.23 -5.11
N VAL A 42 0.77 6.04 -5.58
CA VAL A 42 0.21 5.94 -6.92
C VAL A 42 1.26 6.27 -7.99
N ASP A 43 2.00 7.36 -7.83
CA ASP A 43 3.08 7.76 -8.74
C ASP A 43 4.14 6.66 -8.85
N GLU A 44 4.57 6.08 -7.72
CA GLU A 44 5.53 4.98 -7.71
C GLU A 44 4.98 3.71 -8.39
N SER A 45 3.69 3.40 -8.19
CA SER A 45 2.99 2.30 -8.86
C SER A 45 2.95 2.49 -10.38
N GLN A 46 2.65 3.71 -10.85
CA GLN A 46 2.61 4.04 -12.28
C GLN A 46 4.01 4.01 -12.89
N ARG A 47 4.99 4.64 -12.23
CA ARG A 47 6.39 4.69 -12.67
C ARG A 47 6.99 3.30 -12.82
N ARG A 48 6.63 2.38 -11.93
CA ARG A 48 7.09 0.98 -11.96
C ARG A 48 6.19 0.04 -12.78
N ASN A 49 5.02 0.49 -13.19
CA ASN A 49 3.99 -0.30 -13.87
C ASN A 49 3.67 -1.62 -13.13
N ILE A 50 3.49 -1.54 -11.81
CA ILE A 50 3.06 -2.67 -10.96
C ILE A 50 1.86 -2.24 -10.11
N LYS A 51 1.13 -3.21 -9.54
CA LYS A 51 -0.07 -2.91 -8.76
C LYS A 51 0.31 -2.14 -7.48
N LEU A 52 -0.49 -1.14 -7.13
CA LEU A 52 -0.32 -0.32 -5.92
C LEU A 52 -0.11 -1.16 -4.65
N ARG A 53 -0.87 -2.25 -4.49
CA ARG A 53 -0.73 -3.16 -3.35
C ARG A 53 0.66 -3.79 -3.24
N ASP A 54 1.31 -4.06 -4.37
CA ASP A 54 2.62 -4.69 -4.41
C ASP A 54 3.71 -3.65 -4.08
N VAL A 55 3.55 -2.40 -4.56
CA VAL A 55 4.41 -1.26 -4.16
C VAL A 55 4.37 -1.06 -2.64
N VAL A 56 3.17 -1.03 -2.09
CA VAL A 56 2.93 -0.82 -0.66
C VAL A 56 3.58 -1.94 0.17
N ARG A 57 3.37 -3.21 -0.21
CA ARG A 57 4.01 -4.34 0.47
C ARG A 57 5.53 -4.27 0.41
N GLU A 58 6.10 -4.01 -0.76
CA GLU A 58 7.56 -3.88 -0.88
C GLU A 58 8.10 -2.72 -0.03
N MET A 59 7.37 -1.60 0.06
CA MET A 59 7.76 -0.47 0.91
C MET A 59 7.76 -0.88 2.38
N LEU A 60 6.68 -1.50 2.87
CA LEU A 60 6.58 -1.95 4.25
C LEU A 60 7.62 -3.03 4.59
N ASP A 61 7.84 -4.00 3.70
CA ASP A 61 8.88 -5.03 3.84
C ASP A 61 10.28 -4.43 3.96
N ARG A 62 10.56 -3.34 3.24
CA ARG A 62 11.83 -2.61 3.36
C ARG A 62 11.94 -1.90 4.71
N MET A 63 10.85 -1.36 5.23
CA MET A 63 10.83 -0.68 6.54
C MET A 63 11.00 -1.65 7.71
N GLN A 64 10.46 -2.86 7.62
CA GLN A 64 10.60 -3.89 8.66
C GLN A 64 12.00 -4.50 8.75
N LYS A 65 12.87 -4.27 7.76
CA LYS A 65 14.25 -4.77 7.73
C LYS A 65 15.26 -3.83 8.38
N PHE A 66 14.79 -2.77 9.04
CA PHE A 66 15.58 -1.87 9.89
C PHE A 66 15.33 -2.18 11.37
#